data_AF-A0A813I3Q4-F1
#
_entry.id   AF-A0A813I3Q4-F1
#
_cell.length_a   1.000
_cell.length_b   1.000
_cell.length_c   1.000
_cell.angle_alpha   90.00
_cell.angle_beta   90.00
_cell.angle_gamma   90.00
#
_symmetry.space_group_name_H-M   'P 1'
#
loop_
_entity.id
_entity.type
_entity.pdbx_description
1 polymer ?
#
loop_
_entity_poly.entity_id
_entity_poly.type
_entity_poly.pdbx_seq_one_letter_code
_entity_poly.pdbx_strand_id
1 'polypeptide(L)'
;LRAGRLLRILRTARMARLVRLMPELMILVKGMFVACRSVFFTLVLLGIIIYIFAIAFMEISKESEMREKYFAGMGKSMFTLLVYGILPDQEMFISDLAGDSWMLTVLVLVFILLGSLTVMNMLLGVLVEAVKTVSVVEREQLDVNFAKKTLLDLIQNHNLDA
;
A
#
# COMPACT_ATOMS: atom_id res chain seq x y z
N LEU A 1 28.76 -2.79 -27.20
CA LEU A 1 27.38 -2.90 -26.68
C LEU A 1 27.20 -3.86 -25.48
N ARG A 2 28.01 -4.92 -25.29
CA ARG A 2 27.89 -5.84 -24.13
C ARG A 2 28.47 -5.31 -22.80
N ALA A 3 29.56 -4.52 -22.86
CA ALA A 3 30.21 -3.95 -21.66
C ALA A 3 29.35 -2.92 -20.90
N GLY A 4 28.49 -2.16 -21.60
CA GLY A 4 27.60 -1.17 -20.97
C GLY A 4 26.49 -1.79 -20.11
N ARG A 5 25.99 -2.99 -20.47
CA ARG A 5 25.06 -3.74 -19.61
C ARG A 5 25.74 -4.27 -18.35
N LEU A 6 26.97 -4.79 -18.48
CA LEU A 6 27.74 -5.30 -17.36
C LEU A 6 28.09 -4.19 -16.36
N LEU A 7 28.44 -2.99 -16.82
CA LEU A 7 28.66 -1.83 -15.95
C LEU A 7 27.39 -1.36 -15.22
N ARG A 8 26.21 -1.39 -15.87
CA ARG A 8 24.93 -1.14 -15.21
C ARG A 8 24.66 -2.16 -14.10
N ILE A 9 24.82 -3.45 -14.39
CA ILE A 9 24.63 -4.54 -13.41
C ILE A 9 25.62 -4.41 -12.24
N LEU A 10 26.89 -4.09 -12.52
CA LEU A 10 27.91 -3.88 -11.49
C LEU A 10 27.56 -2.69 -10.58
N ARG A 11 26.98 -1.62 -11.12
CA ARG A 11 26.52 -0.44 -10.37
C ARG A 11 25.32 -0.77 -9.48
N THR A 12 24.32 -1.49 -10.00
CA THR A 12 23.17 -1.97 -9.21
C THR A 12 23.61 -2.94 -8.12
N ALA A 13 24.55 -3.84 -8.42
CA ALA A 13 25.13 -4.76 -7.45
C ALA A 13 25.98 -4.06 -6.38
N ARG A 14 26.66 -2.95 -6.74
CA ARG A 14 27.42 -2.13 -5.77
C ARG A 14 26.47 -1.37 -4.83
N MET A 15 25.39 -0.80 -5.36
CA MET A 15 24.33 -0.18 -4.54
C MET A 15 23.68 -1.22 -3.60
N ALA A 16 23.37 -2.41 -4.10
CA ALA A 16 22.85 -3.51 -3.27
C ALA A 16 23.85 -3.97 -2.18
N ARG A 17 25.16 -3.90 -2.43
CA ARG A 17 26.19 -4.15 -1.41
C ARG A 17 26.28 -3.03 -0.38
N LEU A 18 26.18 -1.77 -0.79
CA LEU A 18 26.15 -0.62 0.14
C LEU A 18 24.99 -0.73 1.14
N VAL A 19 23.81 -1.15 0.67
CA VAL A 19 22.63 -1.43 1.51
C VAL A 19 22.91 -2.51 2.57
N ARG A 20 23.79 -3.48 2.30
CA ARG A 20 24.17 -4.53 3.26
C ARG A 20 25.22 -4.09 4.28
N LEU A 21 26.02 -3.08 3.97
CA LEU A 21 27.02 -2.51 4.90
C LEU A 21 26.36 -1.67 6.00
N MET A 22 25.10 -1.24 5.80
CA MET A 22 24.31 -0.52 6.79
C MET A 22 23.23 -1.44 7.37
N PRO A 23 23.40 -1.97 8.60
CA PRO A 23 22.42 -2.86 9.21
C PRO A 23 21.02 -2.23 9.34
N GLU A 24 20.94 -0.91 9.50
CA GLU A 24 19.67 -0.15 9.53
C GLU A 24 18.88 -0.27 8.23
N LEU A 25 19.53 -0.13 7.07
CA LEU A 25 18.87 -0.30 5.77
C LEU A 25 18.42 -1.74 5.57
N MET A 26 19.16 -2.71 6.10
CA MET A 26 18.80 -4.12 6.00
C MET A 26 17.58 -4.48 6.87
N ILE A 27 17.40 -3.85 8.03
CA ILE A 27 16.18 -3.94 8.85
C ILE A 27 14.99 -3.36 8.08
N LEU A 28 15.18 -2.19 7.46
CA LEU A 28 14.14 -1.51 6.70
C LEU A 28 13.71 -2.33 5.46
N VAL A 29 14.67 -2.87 4.71
CA VAL A 29 14.40 -3.76 3.56
C VAL A 29 13.70 -5.05 3.99
N LYS A 30 14.09 -5.66 5.11
CA LYS A 30 13.38 -6.84 5.66
C LYS A 30 11.95 -6.48 6.06
N GLY A 31 11.74 -5.31 6.67
CA GLY A 31 10.41 -4.77 6.98
C GLY A 31 9.57 -4.56 5.73
N MET A 32 10.16 -3.98 4.67
CA MET A 32 9.49 -3.83 3.37
C MET A 32 9.12 -5.17 2.74
N PHE A 33 9.97 -6.20 2.85
CA PHE A 33 9.65 -7.53 2.34
C PHE A 33 8.44 -8.14 3.03
N VAL A 34 8.32 -7.96 4.35
CA VAL A 34 7.14 -8.40 5.11
C VAL A 34 5.90 -7.60 4.70
N ALA A 35 6.03 -6.27 4.54
CA ALA A 35 4.94 -5.41 4.08
C ALA A 35 4.49 -5.74 2.65
N CYS A 36 5.40 -6.19 1.78
CA CYS A 36 5.12 -6.56 0.39
C CYS A 36 4.04 -7.65 0.30
N ARG A 37 4.00 -8.58 1.27
CA ARG A 37 2.94 -9.59 1.35
C ARG A 37 1.56 -8.95 1.57
N SER A 38 1.47 -7.97 2.47
CA SER A 38 0.22 -7.24 2.70
C SER A 38 -0.22 -6.47 1.46
N VAL A 39 0.72 -5.73 0.85
CA VAL A 39 0.48 -4.98 -0.39
C VAL A 39 -0.01 -5.88 -1.52
N PHE A 40 0.55 -7.08 -1.66
CA PHE A 40 0.10 -8.05 -2.66
C PHE A 40 -1.38 -8.42 -2.49
N PHE A 41 -1.82 -8.74 -1.26
CA PHE A 41 -3.23 -9.05 -1.01
C PHE A 41 -4.14 -7.85 -1.27
N THR A 42 -3.70 -6.64 -0.90
CA THR A 42 -4.43 -5.40 -1.20
C THR A 42 -4.58 -5.17 -2.70
N LEU A 43 -3.51 -5.40 -3.49
CA LEU A 43 -3.56 -5.29 -4.95
C LEU A 43 -4.50 -6.32 -5.58
N VAL A 44 -4.50 -7.55 -5.08
CA VAL A 44 -5.44 -8.60 -5.54
C VAL A 44 -6.88 -8.19 -5.25
N LEU A 45 -7.16 -7.72 -4.03
CA LEU A 45 -8.48 -7.21 -3.66
C LEU A 45 -8.90 -6.03 -4.53
N LEU A 46 -7.99 -5.09 -4.78
CA LEU A 46 -8.23 -3.95 -5.67
C LEU A 46 -8.58 -4.41 -7.09
N GLY A 47 -7.86 -5.41 -7.63
CA GLY A 47 -8.15 -6.00 -8.93
C GLY A 47 -9.54 -6.64 -9.02
N ILE A 48 -9.97 -7.33 -7.95
CA ILE A 48 -11.33 -7.91 -7.87
C ILE A 48 -12.39 -6.82 -7.88
N ILE A 49 -12.19 -5.73 -7.12
CA ILE A 49 -13.10 -4.59 -7.10
C ILE A 49 -13.19 -3.96 -8.50
N ILE A 50 -12.06 -3.66 -9.13
CA ILE A 50 -12.01 -3.11 -10.49
C ILE A 50 -12.75 -4.03 -11.47
N TYR A 51 -12.58 -5.34 -11.37
CA TYR A 51 -13.26 -6.30 -12.24
C TYR A 51 -14.79 -6.26 -12.08
N ILE A 52 -15.29 -6.27 -10.85
CA ILE A 52 -16.74 -6.21 -10.57
C ILE A 52 -17.33 -4.90 -11.11
N PHE A 53 -16.67 -3.77 -10.83
CA PHE A 53 -17.12 -2.48 -11.33
C PHE A 53 -16.99 -2.38 -12.85
N ALA A 54 -15.95 -2.94 -13.47
CA ALA A 54 -15.81 -2.96 -14.92
C ALA A 54 -17.02 -3.63 -15.59
N ILE A 55 -17.49 -4.77 -15.05
CA ILE A 55 -18.69 -5.44 -15.55
C ILE A 55 -19.93 -4.57 -15.36
N ALA A 56 -20.11 -4.00 -14.17
CA ALA A 56 -21.26 -3.13 -13.89
C ALA A 56 -21.31 -1.91 -14.84
N PHE A 57 -20.17 -1.24 -15.05
CA PHE A 57 -20.07 -0.10 -15.97
C PHE A 57 -20.29 -0.51 -17.43
N MET A 58 -19.76 -1.65 -17.87
CA MET A 58 -20.03 -2.17 -19.22
C MET A 58 -21.52 -2.47 -19.44
N GLU A 59 -22.20 -3.00 -18.42
CA GLU A 59 -23.61 -3.38 -18.49
C GLU A 59 -24.52 -2.14 -18.49
N ILE A 60 -24.30 -1.20 -17.57
CA ILE A 60 -25.09 0.02 -17.45
C ILE A 60 -24.87 0.95 -18.65
N SER A 61 -23.65 1.01 -19.18
CA SER A 61 -23.33 1.92 -20.31
C SER A 61 -23.73 1.36 -21.67
N LYS A 62 -24.45 0.23 -21.75
CA LYS A 62 -24.81 -0.47 -23.00
C LYS A 62 -25.35 0.44 -24.11
N GLU A 63 -26.17 1.43 -23.75
CA GLU A 63 -26.86 2.33 -24.69
C GLU A 63 -26.23 3.72 -24.78
N SER A 64 -25.13 3.96 -24.08
CA SER A 64 -24.45 5.26 -24.02
C SER A 64 -23.22 5.30 -24.93
N GLU A 65 -22.95 6.44 -25.57
CA GLU A 65 -21.72 6.70 -26.34
C GLU A 65 -20.44 6.49 -25.50
N MET A 66 -20.54 6.61 -24.18
CA MET A 66 -19.44 6.38 -23.24
C MET A 66 -18.92 4.94 -23.27
N ARG A 67 -19.77 3.97 -23.65
CA ARG A 67 -19.35 2.57 -23.76
C ARG A 67 -18.31 2.37 -24.85
N GLU A 68 -18.48 2.97 -26.01
CA GLU A 68 -17.53 2.77 -27.11
C GLU A 68 -16.18 3.45 -26.81
N LYS A 69 -16.22 4.60 -26.13
CA LYS A 69 -15.02 5.35 -25.76
C LYS A 69 -14.22 4.69 -24.62
N TYR A 70 -14.90 4.31 -23.53
CA TYR A 70 -14.24 3.91 -22.28
C TYR A 70 -14.47 2.44 -21.91
N PHE A 71 -15.63 1.88 -22.23
CA PHE A 71 -16.06 0.55 -21.74
C PHE A 71 -16.28 -0.47 -22.86
N ALA A 72 -15.51 -0.37 -23.96
CA ALA A 72 -15.75 -1.17 -25.17
C ALA A 72 -15.46 -2.67 -24.98
N GLY A 73 -14.68 -3.02 -23.96
CA GLY A 73 -14.35 -4.40 -23.60
C GLY A 73 -13.77 -4.48 -22.20
N MET A 74 -13.63 -5.71 -21.68
CA MET A 74 -13.25 -5.94 -20.29
C MET A 74 -11.88 -5.33 -19.95
N GLY A 75 -10.86 -5.59 -20.77
CA GLY A 75 -9.52 -5.03 -20.55
C GLY A 75 -9.49 -3.49 -20.60
N LYS A 76 -10.20 -2.89 -21.57
CA LYS A 76 -10.29 -1.43 -21.71
C LYS A 76 -11.04 -0.80 -20.53
N SER A 77 -12.13 -1.43 -20.08
CA SER A 77 -12.92 -1.00 -18.93
C SER A 77 -12.11 -1.05 -17.64
N MET A 78 -11.38 -2.16 -17.41
CA MET A 78 -10.49 -2.29 -16.24
C MET A 78 -9.36 -1.27 -16.29
N PHE A 79 -8.76 -1.05 -17.48
CA PHE A 79 -7.72 -0.04 -17.67
C PHE A 79 -8.26 1.37 -17.44
N THR A 80 -9.46 1.68 -17.93
CA THR A 80 -10.10 2.97 -17.71
C THR A 80 -10.40 3.20 -16.24
N LEU A 81 -10.98 2.23 -15.53
CA LEU A 81 -11.23 2.37 -14.08
C LEU A 81 -9.95 2.51 -13.28
N LEU A 82 -8.87 1.83 -13.69
CA LEU A 82 -7.57 1.95 -13.04
C LEU A 82 -6.93 3.32 -13.28
N VAL A 83 -6.87 3.77 -14.53
CA VAL A 83 -6.16 5.00 -14.91
C VAL A 83 -7.03 6.24 -14.68
N TYR A 84 -8.25 6.29 -15.20
CA TYR A 84 -9.13 7.45 -15.03
C TYR A 84 -9.80 7.47 -13.65
N GLY A 85 -10.00 6.32 -13.00
CA GLY A 85 -10.68 6.24 -11.70
C GLY A 85 -9.73 6.35 -10.51
N ILE A 86 -8.61 5.63 -10.52
CA ILE A 86 -7.70 5.55 -9.36
C ILE A 86 -6.49 6.48 -9.53
N LEU A 87 -5.97 6.63 -10.75
CA LEU A 87 -4.76 7.40 -11.04
C LEU A 87 -5.00 8.53 -12.07
N PRO A 88 -6.01 9.40 -11.88
CA PRO A 88 -6.40 10.39 -12.89
C PRO A 88 -5.25 11.36 -13.23
N ASP A 89 -4.39 11.68 -12.26
CA ASP A 89 -3.25 12.58 -12.46
C ASP A 89 -2.17 12.01 -13.39
N GLN A 90 -2.09 10.67 -13.51
CA GLN A 90 -1.09 9.98 -14.33
C GLN A 90 -1.63 9.57 -15.70
N GLU A 91 -2.88 9.91 -16.00
CA GLU A 91 -3.58 9.48 -17.21
C GLU A 91 -2.87 9.95 -18.49
N MET A 92 -2.52 11.23 -18.57
CA MET A 92 -1.81 11.82 -19.72
C MET A 92 -0.48 11.11 -19.99
N PHE A 93 0.28 10.85 -18.92
CA PHE A 93 1.57 10.17 -19.05
C PHE A 93 1.42 8.71 -19.49
N ILE A 94 0.43 8.00 -18.96
CA ILE A 94 0.18 6.58 -19.28
C ILE A 94 -0.39 6.44 -20.70
N SER A 95 -1.28 7.34 -21.12
CA SER A 95 -1.92 7.32 -22.45
C SER A 95 -0.92 7.63 -23.56
N ASP A 96 -0.03 8.60 -23.36
CA ASP A 96 1.08 8.89 -24.27
C ASP A 96 2.00 7.67 -24.46
N LEU A 97 2.31 6.97 -23.37
CA LEU A 97 3.17 5.79 -23.40
C LEU A 97 2.48 4.57 -24.03
N ALA A 98 1.16 4.44 -23.83
CA ALA A 98 0.35 3.37 -24.43
C ALA A 98 0.32 3.41 -25.96
N GLY A 99 0.50 4.61 -26.55
CA GLY A 99 0.60 4.77 -28.01
C GLY A 99 1.91 4.27 -28.61
N ASP A 100 3.01 4.26 -27.84
CA ASP A 100 4.34 3.89 -28.34
C ASP A 100 4.69 2.42 -28.07
N SER A 101 4.55 1.97 -26.81
CA SER A 101 4.92 0.59 -26.44
C SER A 101 4.15 0.06 -25.23
N TRP A 102 3.36 -0.99 -25.46
CA TRP A 102 2.60 -1.67 -24.41
C TRP A 102 3.48 -2.19 -23.26
N MET A 103 4.71 -2.65 -23.56
CA MET A 103 5.66 -3.13 -22.53
C MET A 103 6.10 -2.01 -21.59
N LEU A 104 6.35 -0.82 -22.13
CA LEU A 104 6.74 0.34 -21.32
C LEU A 104 5.58 0.81 -20.46
N THR A 105 4.36 0.84 -21.01
CA THR A 105 3.14 1.18 -20.28
C THR A 105 2.94 0.24 -19.09
N VAL A 106 3.06 -1.07 -19.28
CA VAL A 106 2.91 -2.04 -18.18
C VAL A 106 3.98 -1.84 -17.11
N LEU A 107 5.24 -1.60 -17.49
CA LEU A 107 6.33 -1.40 -16.54
C LEU A 107 6.14 -0.11 -15.72
N VAL A 108 5.74 0.98 -16.37
CA VAL A 108 5.43 2.25 -15.71
C VAL A 108 4.21 2.13 -14.82
N LEU A 109 3.15 1.46 -15.28
CA LEU A 109 1.93 1.22 -14.50
C LEU A 109 2.25 0.45 -13.20
N VAL A 110 3.05 -0.62 -13.30
CA VAL A 110 3.52 -1.37 -12.12
C VAL A 110 4.38 -0.51 -11.21
N PHE A 111 5.26 0.33 -11.75
CA PHE A 111 6.06 1.27 -10.96
C PHE A 111 5.19 2.27 -10.21
N ILE A 112 4.20 2.89 -10.85
CA ILE A 112 3.28 3.85 -10.23
C ILE A 112 2.40 3.16 -9.19
N LEU A 113 1.85 1.98 -9.51
CA LEU A 113 1.06 1.19 -8.56
C LEU A 113 1.87 0.84 -7.32
N LEU A 114 3.08 0.31 -7.50
CA LEU A 114 3.96 0.01 -6.37
C LEU A 114 4.34 1.27 -5.61
N GLY A 115 4.70 2.37 -6.28
CA GLY A 115 5.06 3.62 -5.61
C GLY A 115 3.90 4.23 -4.81
N SER A 116 2.81 4.55 -5.49
CA SER A 116 1.66 5.24 -4.90
C SER A 116 0.96 4.37 -3.86
N LEU A 117 0.64 3.12 -4.18
CA LEU A 117 -0.09 2.25 -3.24
C LEU A 117 0.81 1.73 -2.12
N THR A 118 2.08 1.42 -2.36
CA THR A 118 2.94 0.95 -1.25
C THR A 118 3.23 2.08 -0.27
N VAL A 119 3.48 3.31 -0.75
CA VAL A 119 3.71 4.46 0.14
C VAL A 119 2.45 4.77 0.93
N MET A 120 1.28 4.86 0.28
CA MET A 120 0.01 5.09 0.97
C MET A 120 -0.31 3.98 1.97
N ASN A 121 -0.14 2.71 1.59
CA ASN A 121 -0.37 1.58 2.49
C ASN A 121 0.63 1.53 3.65
N MET A 122 1.87 1.96 3.44
CA MET A 122 2.87 2.07 4.52
C MET A 122 2.50 3.20 5.49
N LEU A 123 2.06 4.35 5.00
CA LEU A 123 1.60 5.47 5.84
C LEU A 123 0.38 5.07 6.69
N LEU A 124 -0.61 4.40 6.09
CA LEU A 124 -1.75 3.86 6.83
C LEU A 124 -1.31 2.84 7.89
N GLY A 125 -0.34 1.98 7.57
CA GLY A 125 0.25 1.03 8.52
C GLY A 125 0.88 1.73 9.73
N VAL A 126 1.70 2.76 9.48
CA VAL A 126 2.34 3.57 10.54
C VAL A 126 1.29 4.29 11.40
N LEU A 127 0.24 4.86 10.79
CA LEU A 127 -0.83 5.53 11.52
C LEU A 127 -1.60 4.54 12.40
N VAL A 128 -1.93 3.36 11.89
CA VAL A 128 -2.62 2.31 12.65
C VAL A 128 -1.74 1.82 13.81
N GLU A 129 -0.44 1.64 13.59
CA GLU A 129 0.49 1.24 14.64
C GLU A 129 0.67 2.32 15.71
N ALA A 130 0.73 3.59 15.33
CA ALA A 130 0.74 4.70 16.26
C ALA A 130 -0.54 4.74 17.11
N VAL A 131 -1.72 4.63 16.49
CA VAL A 131 -3.01 4.59 17.19
C VAL A 131 -3.07 3.39 18.14
N LYS A 132 -2.64 2.20 17.68
CA LYS A 132 -2.61 1.00 18.51
C LYS A 132 -1.69 1.15 19.72
N THR A 133 -0.52 1.78 19.53
CA THR A 133 0.43 2.04 20.62
C THR A 133 -0.18 2.96 21.65
N VAL A 134 -0.82 4.06 21.22
CA VAL A 134 -1.54 4.97 22.12
C VAL A 134 -2.65 4.23 22.88
N SER A 135 -3.45 3.41 22.18
CA SER A 135 -4.51 2.62 22.82
C SER A 135 -3.99 1.62 23.85
N VAL A 136 -2.83 0.98 23.61
CA VAL A 136 -2.20 0.06 24.57
C VAL A 136 -1.71 0.82 25.80
N VAL A 137 -1.02 1.95 25.60
CA VAL A 137 -0.50 2.79 26.69
C VAL A 137 -1.64 3.30 27.56
N GLU A 138 -2.74 3.80 26.96
CA GLU A 138 -3.91 4.23 27.73
C GLU A 138 -4.52 3.09 28.54
N ARG A 139 -4.60 1.88 27.97
CA ARG A 139 -5.16 0.71 28.65
C ARG A 139 -4.31 0.26 29.83
N GLU A 140 -3.00 0.21 29.67
CA GLU A 140 -2.07 -0.08 30.78
C GLU A 140 -2.18 0.97 31.89
N GLN A 141 -2.31 2.26 31.53
CA GLN A 141 -2.50 3.33 32.50
C GLN A 141 -3.79 3.15 33.31
N LEU A 142 -4.88 2.70 32.67
CA LEU A 142 -6.15 2.40 33.34
C LEU A 142 -6.02 1.21 34.29
N ASP A 143 -5.36 0.13 33.86
CA ASP A 143 -5.16 -1.06 34.69
C ASP A 143 -4.31 -0.76 35.93
N VAL A 144 -3.23 0.03 35.77
CA VAL A 144 -2.39 0.50 36.89
C VAL A 144 -3.20 1.37 37.86
N ASN A 145 -4.01 2.28 37.34
CA ASN A 145 -4.86 3.13 38.18
C ASN A 145 -5.92 2.31 38.94
N PHE A 146 -6.49 1.28 38.30
CA PHE A 146 -7.46 0.38 38.93
C PHE A 146 -6.82 -0.45 40.06
N ALA A 147 -5.63 -1.03 39.82
CA ALA A 147 -4.87 -1.73 40.84
C ALA A 147 -4.52 -0.81 42.01
N LYS A 148 -4.07 0.43 41.74
CA LYS A 148 -3.78 1.43 42.76
C LYS A 148 -5.02 1.78 43.59
N LYS A 149 -6.18 1.95 42.96
CA LYS A 149 -7.45 2.20 43.65
C LYS A 149 -7.83 1.04 44.57
N THR A 150 -7.74 -0.19 44.07
CA THR A 150 -8.05 -1.40 44.82
C THR A 150 -7.13 -1.57 46.04
N LEU A 151 -5.83 -1.31 45.88
CA LEU A 151 -4.87 -1.34 46.99
C LEU A 151 -5.15 -0.24 48.02
N LEU A 152 -5.47 0.98 47.57
CA LEU A 152 -5.81 2.08 48.49
C LEU A 152 -7.10 1.80 49.26
N ASP A 153 -8.13 1.23 48.62
CA ASP A 153 -9.37 0.79 49.29
C ASP A 153 -9.08 -0.30 50.32
N LEU A 154 -8.25 -1.30 50.00
CA LEU A 154 -7.85 -2.35 50.95
C LEU A 154 -7.10 -1.77 52.15
N ILE A 155 -6.19 -0.82 51.94
CA ILE A 155 -5.44 -0.16 53.01
C ILE A 155 -6.35 0.70 53.88
N GLN A 156 -7.27 1.47 53.29
CA GLN A 156 -8.21 2.29 54.06
C GLN A 156 -9.19 1.44 54.86
N ASN A 157 -9.73 0.36 54.28
CA ASN A 157 -10.68 -0.50 54.97
C ASN A 157 -10.01 -1.30 56.10
N HIS A 158 -8.77 -1.78 55.95
CA HIS A 158 -8.08 -2.49 57.03
C HIS A 158 -7.50 -1.58 58.13
N ASN A 159 -7.17 -0.32 57.84
CA ASN A 159 -6.72 0.63 58.87
C ASN A 159 -7.88 1.23 59.70
N LEU A 160 -9.14 0.92 59.38
CA LEU A 160 -10.31 1.33 60.19
C LEU A 160 -10.72 0.28 61.23
N ASP A 161 -10.10 -0.91 61.20
CA ASP A 161 -10.42 -2.05 62.08
C ASP A 161 -9.40 -2.27 63.23
N ALA A 162 -8.45 -1.35 63.44
CA ALA A 162 -7.45 -1.38 64.52
C ALA A 162 -7.59 -0.17 65.44
#